data_AF-A0AAD9Z5N1-F1
#
_entry.id   AF-A0AAD9Z5N1-F1
#
_cell.length_a   1.000
_cell.length_b   1.000
_cell.length_c   1.000
_cell.angle_alpha   90.00
_cell.angle_beta   90.00
_cell.angle_gamma   90.00
#
_symmetry.space_group_name_H-M   'P 1'
#
loop_
_entity.id
_entity.type
_entity.pdbx_description
1 polymer ?
#
loop_
_entity_poly.entity_id
_entity_poly.type
_entity_poly.pdbx_seq_one_letter_code
_entity_poly.pdbx_strand_id
1 'polypeptide(L)'
;MSPLRGLQDLQAFPSFESCPDENSVDLQYYSTDNGYYFRPSRHWCLLAEITHVEYFIRLRLYVRDKSGYEFPVAFYPEGDEEPTLDQYRKGHTIAILYPHQHGFMDMTIGIRQENMYNIQVWRDG
;
A
#
# COMPACT_ATOMS: atom_id res chain seq x y z
N MET A 1 23.51 11.13 9.86
CA MET A 1 22.27 10.47 10.33
C MET A 1 22.16 9.14 9.61
N SER A 2 21.84 8.04 10.31
CA SER A 2 21.64 6.75 9.63
C SER A 2 20.37 6.82 8.78
N PRO A 3 20.43 6.47 7.48
CA PRO A 3 19.25 6.50 6.60
C PRO A 3 18.10 5.62 7.10
N LEU A 4 18.40 4.60 7.91
CA LEU A 4 17.41 3.69 8.50
C LEU A 4 16.49 4.34 9.55
N ARG A 5 16.87 5.50 10.11
CA ARG A 5 16.06 6.16 11.15
C ARG A 5 14.74 6.69 10.61
N GLY A 6 14.68 7.06 9.33
CA GLY A 6 13.46 7.54 8.67
C GLY A 6 12.38 6.46 8.57
N LEU A 7 12.78 5.21 8.36
CA LEU A 7 11.87 4.05 8.23
C LEU A 7 11.20 3.65 9.56
N GLN A 8 11.63 4.23 10.68
CA GLN A 8 11.05 4.00 12.00
C GLN A 8 9.90 4.98 12.32
N ASP A 9 9.68 6.01 11.50
CA ASP A 9 8.51 6.88 11.63
C ASP A 9 7.26 6.05 11.30
N LEU A 10 6.55 5.63 12.33
CA LEU A 10 5.37 4.76 12.20
C LEU A 10 4.19 5.46 11.52
N GLN A 11 4.20 6.80 11.45
CA GLN A 11 3.16 7.53 10.73
C GLN A 11 3.52 7.63 9.25
N ALA A 12 4.78 7.94 8.91
CA ALA A 12 5.23 8.01 7.53
C ALA A 12 5.37 6.62 6.88
N PHE A 13 5.73 5.60 7.65
CA PHE A 13 5.89 4.21 7.20
C PHE A 13 5.11 3.27 8.10
N PRO A 14 3.77 3.27 8.03
CA PRO A 14 2.93 2.44 8.91
C PRO A 14 3.09 0.94 8.62
N SER A 15 2.67 0.10 9.57
CA SER A 15 2.26 -1.27 9.26
C SER A 15 0.88 -1.26 8.58
N PHE A 16 0.50 -2.37 7.96
CA PHE A 16 -0.80 -2.52 7.30
C PHE A 16 -1.97 -2.20 8.25
N GLU A 17 -1.95 -2.76 9.45
CA GLU A 17 -3.02 -2.55 10.45
C GLU A 17 -3.15 -1.07 10.89
N SER A 18 -2.10 -0.27 10.70
CA SER A 18 -2.08 1.17 11.02
C SER A 18 -2.37 2.05 9.80
N CYS A 19 -2.62 1.47 8.62
CA CYS A 19 -3.08 2.24 7.46
C CYS A 19 -4.53 2.68 7.67
N PRO A 20 -4.95 3.84 7.13
CA PRO A 20 -6.35 4.26 7.16
C PRO A 20 -7.30 3.22 6.58
N ASP A 21 -8.52 3.11 7.12
CA ASP A 21 -9.62 2.34 6.51
C ASP A 21 -10.30 3.19 5.43
N GLU A 22 -10.55 2.63 4.26
CA GLU A 22 -11.14 3.38 3.12
C GLU A 22 -12.52 3.98 3.41
N ASN A 23 -13.26 3.41 4.36
CA ASN A 23 -14.62 3.82 4.72
C ASN A 23 -14.63 4.83 5.88
N SER A 24 -13.45 5.27 6.34
CA SER A 24 -13.33 6.22 7.45
C SER A 24 -12.28 7.29 7.17
N VAL A 25 -12.50 8.48 7.72
CA VAL A 25 -11.51 9.56 7.63
C VAL A 25 -10.58 9.48 8.84
N ASP A 26 -9.32 9.16 8.60
CA ASP A 26 -8.29 9.18 9.63
C ASP A 26 -7.67 10.59 9.75
N LEU A 27 -8.00 11.31 10.82
CA LEU A 27 -7.48 12.66 11.10
C LEU A 27 -5.97 12.69 11.43
N GLN A 28 -5.32 11.54 11.61
CA GLN A 28 -3.86 11.45 11.66
C GLN A 28 -3.23 11.78 10.29
N TYR A 29 -3.91 11.39 9.21
CA TYR A 29 -3.42 11.48 7.83
C TYR A 29 -4.09 12.57 7.02
N TYR A 30 -5.29 12.96 7.42
CA TYR A 30 -6.12 13.93 6.73
C TYR A 30 -6.36 15.18 7.58
N SER A 31 -6.56 16.30 6.90
CA SER A 31 -7.02 17.54 7.50
C SER A 31 -8.12 18.17 6.66
N THR A 32 -8.91 19.03 7.27
CA THR A 32 -9.96 19.79 6.59
C THR A 32 -10.00 21.22 7.13
N ASP A 33 -10.24 22.18 6.24
CA ASP A 33 -10.42 23.59 6.61
C ASP A 33 -11.91 23.94 6.80
N ASN A 34 -12.83 23.07 6.33
CA ASN A 34 -14.27 23.35 6.28
C ASN A 34 -15.16 22.22 6.83
N GLY A 35 -14.57 21.09 7.25
CA GLY A 35 -15.32 19.94 7.78
C GLY A 35 -15.91 18.99 6.74
N TYR A 36 -15.86 19.36 5.45
CA TYR A 36 -16.49 18.60 4.36
C TYR A 36 -15.48 18.01 3.39
N TYR A 37 -14.37 18.71 3.15
CA TYR A 37 -13.34 18.30 2.20
C TYR A 37 -12.07 17.97 2.97
N PHE A 38 -11.67 16.70 2.90
CA PHE A 38 -10.47 16.20 3.53
C PHE A 38 -9.36 16.07 2.50
N ARG A 39 -8.17 16.54 2.86
CA ARG A 39 -6.95 16.40 2.05
C ARG A 39 -5.84 15.77 2.89
N PRO A 40 -4.95 14.96 2.29
CA PRO A 40 -3.75 14.49 2.96
C PRO A 40 -3.00 15.66 3.60
N SER A 41 -2.76 15.58 4.91
CA SER A 41 -1.98 16.55 5.68
C SER A 41 -0.53 16.11 5.87
N ARG A 42 -0.23 14.85 5.50
CA ARG A 42 1.09 14.22 5.51
C ARG A 42 1.17 13.14 4.44
N HIS A 43 2.40 12.72 4.14
CA HIS A 43 2.64 11.55 3.29
C HIS A 43 2.82 10.30 4.14
N TRP A 44 2.28 9.18 3.66
CA TRP A 44 2.52 7.86 4.25
C TRP A 44 2.68 6.81 3.17
N CYS A 45 3.56 5.86 3.43
CA CYS A 45 3.95 4.82 2.50
C CYS A 45 4.10 3.48 3.23
N LEU A 46 3.32 2.49 2.84
CA LEU A 46 3.46 1.13 3.34
C LEU A 46 4.58 0.42 2.56
N LEU A 47 5.49 -0.20 3.31
CA LEU A 47 6.54 -1.04 2.75
C LEU A 47 6.26 -2.50 3.10
N ALA A 48 6.29 -3.37 2.10
CA ALA A 48 6.06 -4.80 2.30
C ALA A 48 6.89 -5.66 1.33
N GLU A 49 7.35 -6.81 1.79
CA GLU A 49 7.99 -7.83 0.96
C GLU A 49 6.92 -8.60 0.19
N ILE A 50 7.09 -8.81 -1.11
CA ILE A 50 6.24 -9.68 -1.92
C ILE A 50 6.56 -11.15 -1.56
N THR A 51 5.59 -11.86 -0.99
CA THR A 51 5.76 -13.27 -0.61
C THR A 51 5.19 -14.23 -1.66
N HIS A 52 4.19 -13.78 -2.42
CA HIS A 52 3.60 -14.52 -3.52
C HIS A 52 3.03 -13.58 -4.60
N VAL A 53 3.06 -14.03 -5.85
CA VAL A 53 2.50 -13.33 -7.01
C VAL A 53 1.45 -14.23 -7.63
N GLU A 54 0.22 -13.73 -7.68
CA GLU A 54 -0.92 -14.40 -8.28
C GLU A 54 -1.43 -13.54 -9.46
N TYR A 55 -1.63 -14.18 -10.61
CA TYR A 55 -2.23 -13.53 -11.77
C TYR A 55 -3.27 -14.47 -12.38
N PHE A 56 -4.54 -14.10 -12.26
CA PHE A 56 -5.64 -14.83 -12.90
C PHE A 56 -6.43 -13.90 -13.83
N ILE A 57 -7.15 -12.93 -13.26
CA ILE A 57 -7.85 -11.87 -14.03
C ILE A 57 -7.14 -10.53 -13.88
N ARG A 58 -6.60 -10.25 -12.69
CA ARG A 58 -5.81 -9.06 -12.36
C ARG A 58 -4.58 -9.49 -11.56
N LEU A 59 -3.57 -8.63 -11.51
CA LEU A 59 -2.43 -8.84 -10.61
C LEU A 59 -2.89 -8.74 -9.16
N ARG A 60 -2.58 -9.79 -8.39
CA ARG A 60 -2.72 -9.82 -6.93
C ARG A 60 -1.41 -10.28 -6.33
N LEU A 61 -0.88 -9.50 -5.40
CA LEU A 61 0.29 -9.85 -4.61
C LEU A 61 -0.17 -10.28 -3.23
N TYR A 62 0.49 -11.28 -2.65
CA TYR A 62 0.50 -11.41 -1.21
C TYR A 62 1.82 -10.84 -0.73
N VAL A 63 1.73 -9.97 0.27
CA VAL A 63 2.88 -9.24 0.79
C VAL A 63 2.91 -9.32 2.31
N ARG A 64 4.11 -9.12 2.88
CA ARG A 64 4.34 -9.10 4.32
C ARG A 64 4.97 -7.79 4.74
N ASP A 65 4.36 -7.08 5.68
CA ASP A 65 4.93 -5.83 6.19
C ASP A 65 5.97 -6.06 7.31
N LYS A 66 6.49 -4.96 7.86
CA LYS A 66 7.45 -4.97 8.97
C LYS A 66 6.94 -5.61 10.27
N SER A 67 5.62 -5.75 10.45
CA SER A 67 5.04 -6.41 11.62
C SER A 67 4.98 -7.93 11.44
N GLY A 68 5.23 -8.43 10.23
CA GLY A 68 5.10 -9.82 9.86
C GLY A 68 3.70 -10.21 9.39
N TYR A 69 2.77 -9.25 9.33
CA TYR A 69 1.40 -9.49 8.89
C TYR A 69 1.35 -9.68 7.37
N GLU A 70 0.67 -10.73 6.91
CA GLU A 70 0.48 -11.03 5.49
C GLU A 70 -0.91 -10.59 5.02
N PHE A 71 -0.96 -9.90 3.89
CA PHE A 71 -2.20 -9.37 3.32
C PHE A 71 -2.11 -9.28 1.79
N PRO A 72 -3.27 -9.27 1.08
CA PRO A 72 -3.29 -9.11 -0.35
C PRO A 72 -3.17 -7.63 -0.78
N VAL A 73 -2.50 -7.40 -1.90
CA VAL A 73 -2.52 -6.15 -2.66
C VAL A 73 -3.05 -6.46 -4.05
N ALA A 74 -4.21 -5.93 -4.41
CA ALA A 74 -4.85 -6.20 -5.69
C ALA A 74 -4.85 -4.94 -6.57
N PHE A 75 -4.41 -5.10 -7.82
CA PHE A 75 -4.25 -4.00 -8.77
C PHE A 75 -5.50 -3.86 -9.64
N TYR A 76 -6.10 -2.68 -9.61
CA TYR A 76 -7.29 -2.25 -10.36
C TYR A 76 -6.97 -0.95 -11.11
N PRO A 77 -5.94 -0.93 -11.97
CA PRO A 77 -5.52 0.32 -12.59
C PRO A 77 -6.66 0.95 -13.39
N GLU A 78 -6.76 2.27 -13.31
CA GLU A 78 -7.71 3.03 -14.11
C GLU A 78 -7.14 3.27 -15.53
N GLY A 79 -7.94 3.01 -16.56
CA GLY A 79 -7.55 3.24 -17.96
C GLY A 79 -6.62 2.16 -18.52
N ASP A 80 -5.64 2.57 -19.33
CA ASP A 80 -4.73 1.68 -20.07
C ASP A 80 -3.41 1.40 -19.31
N GLU A 81 -3.30 1.80 -18.04
CA GLU A 81 -2.09 1.63 -17.22
C GLU A 81 -1.96 0.20 -16.68
N GLU A 82 -1.30 -0.70 -17.40
CA GLU A 82 -1.12 -2.08 -16.91
C GLU A 82 0.19 -2.24 -16.11
N PRO A 83 0.17 -2.95 -14.96
CA PRO A 83 1.39 -3.28 -14.23
C PRO A 83 2.33 -4.11 -15.11
N THR A 84 3.57 -3.65 -15.25
CA THR A 84 4.63 -4.46 -15.88
C THR A 84 4.93 -5.68 -15.00
N LEU A 85 4.40 -6.85 -15.35
CA LEU A 85 4.41 -8.04 -14.49
C LEU A 85 5.82 -8.47 -14.04
N ASP A 86 6.82 -8.29 -14.90
CA ASP A 86 8.21 -8.66 -14.59
C ASP A 86 8.81 -7.91 -13.39
N GLN A 87 8.25 -6.78 -12.97
CA GLN A 87 8.76 -6.08 -11.79
C GLN A 87 8.34 -6.77 -10.46
N TYR A 88 7.24 -7.52 -10.47
CA TYR A 88 6.65 -8.11 -9.27
C TYR A 88 7.14 -9.55 -9.11
N ARG A 89 8.03 -9.76 -8.15
CA ARG A 89 8.60 -11.08 -7.86
C ARG A 89 8.67 -11.30 -6.36
N LYS A 90 8.58 -12.57 -5.96
CA LYS A 90 8.82 -12.97 -4.57
C LYS A 90 10.19 -12.47 -4.10
N GLY A 91 10.24 -11.92 -2.89
CA GLY A 91 11.43 -11.34 -2.28
C GLY A 91 11.76 -9.92 -2.74
N HIS A 92 11.00 -9.34 -3.67
CA HIS A 92 11.07 -7.90 -3.93
C HIS A 92 10.27 -7.15 -2.85
N THR A 93 10.65 -5.91 -2.58
CA THR A 93 9.89 -5.02 -1.72
C THR A 93 9.06 -4.07 -2.57
N ILE A 94 7.79 -3.89 -2.18
CA ILE A 94 6.86 -2.92 -2.75
C ILE A 94 6.65 -1.76 -1.78
N ALA A 95 6.66 -0.54 -2.31
CA ALA A 95 6.12 0.65 -1.69
C ALA A 95 4.77 1.01 -2.28
N ILE A 96 3.84 1.33 -1.39
CA ILE A 96 2.51 1.80 -1.72
C ILE A 96 2.31 3.16 -1.05
N LEU A 97 2.12 4.21 -1.84
CA LEU A 97 1.85 5.56 -1.36
C LEU A 97 0.34 5.76 -1.16
N TYR A 98 -0.02 6.33 -0.01
CA TYR A 98 -1.41 6.54 0.43
C TYR A 98 -2.32 5.27 0.47
N PRO A 99 -1.83 4.12 0.97
CA PRO A 99 -2.62 2.91 1.05
C PRO A 99 -3.80 3.10 2.02
N HIS A 100 -4.93 2.50 1.67
CA HIS A 100 -6.09 2.32 2.53
C HIS A 100 -6.44 0.84 2.63
N GLN A 101 -6.83 0.39 3.82
CA GLN A 101 -7.39 -0.94 4.02
C GLN A 101 -8.71 -1.05 3.25
N HIS A 102 -8.86 -2.14 2.51
CA HIS A 102 -9.99 -2.44 1.63
C HIS A 102 -10.52 -3.84 1.91
N GLY A 103 -11.84 -3.98 2.04
CA GLY A 103 -12.51 -5.27 2.17
C GLY A 103 -12.85 -5.85 0.79
N PHE A 104 -12.31 -7.03 0.48
CA PHE A 104 -12.58 -7.73 -0.78
C PHE A 104 -13.80 -8.68 -0.68
N MET A 105 -14.38 -9.02 -1.83
CA MET A 105 -15.53 -9.94 -1.90
C MET A 105 -15.24 -11.37 -1.42
N ASP A 106 -13.96 -11.78 -1.39
CA ASP A 106 -13.53 -13.07 -0.85
C ASP A 106 -13.33 -13.04 0.68
N MET A 107 -13.83 -11.99 1.35
CA MET A 107 -13.73 -11.72 2.78
C MET A 107 -12.31 -11.43 3.28
N THR A 108 -11.32 -11.30 2.40
CA THR A 108 -9.99 -10.82 2.78
C THR A 108 -9.99 -9.30 2.94
N ILE A 109 -9.10 -8.80 3.80
CA ILE A 109 -8.82 -7.36 3.96
C ILE A 109 -7.39 -7.12 3.49
N GLY A 110 -7.20 -6.13 2.62
CA GLY A 110 -5.90 -5.84 2.01
C GLY A 110 -5.85 -4.43 1.43
N ILE A 111 -5.04 -4.23 0.38
CA ILE A 111 -4.94 -2.94 -0.33
C ILE A 111 -5.49 -3.10 -1.75
N ARG A 112 -6.38 -2.20 -2.14
CA ARG A 112 -6.80 -2.03 -3.54
C ARG A 112 -6.02 -0.86 -4.15
N GLN A 113 -5.21 -1.16 -5.16
CA GLN A 113 -4.38 -0.16 -5.83
C GLN A 113 -4.92 0.19 -7.21
N GLU A 114 -5.30 1.44 -7.40
CA GLU A 114 -5.88 1.93 -8.66
C GLU A 114 -4.96 2.88 -9.43
N ASN A 115 -4.02 3.53 -8.73
CA ASN A 115 -3.12 4.51 -9.32
C ASN A 115 -1.68 3.98 -9.36
N MET A 116 -1.15 3.70 -10.54
CA MET A 116 0.17 3.11 -10.67
C MET A 116 1.31 4.07 -10.30
N TYR A 117 1.09 5.39 -10.32
CA TYR A 117 2.09 6.38 -9.88
C TYR A 117 2.37 6.33 -8.37
N ASN A 118 1.51 5.67 -7.59
CA ASN A 118 1.69 5.48 -6.15
C ASN A 118 2.45 4.20 -5.81
N ILE A 119 2.94 3.46 -6.81
CA ILE A 119 3.63 2.19 -6.62
C ILE A 119 5.08 2.30 -7.06
N GLN A 120 5.96 1.74 -6.24
CA GLN A 120 7.33 1.49 -6.63
C GLN A 120 7.76 0.12 -6.11
N VAL A 121 8.49 -0.64 -6.93
CA VAL A 121 9.04 -1.94 -6.55
C VAL A 121 10.55 -1.91 -6.68
N TRP A 122 11.25 -2.56 -5.76
CA TRP A 122 12.68 -2.77 -5.82
C TRP A 122 13.05 -4.20 -5.46
N ARG A 123 14.18 -4.63 -6.02
CA ARG A 123 14.83 -5.89 -5.68
C ARG A 123 15.74 -5.65 -4.49
N ASP A 124 15.61 -6.48 -3.46
CA ASP A 124 16.61 -6.55 -2.41
C ASP A 124 17.84 -7.28 -2.96
N GLY A 125 19.00 -6.63 -2.81
CA GLY A 125 20.28 -7.01 -3.45
C GLY A 125 20.85 -8.34 -2.98
#